data_AF-A0A822CUU8-F1
#
_entry.id   AF-A0A822CUU8-F1
#
_cell.length_a   1.000
_cell.length_b   1.000
_cell.length_c   1.000
_cell.angle_alpha   90.00
_cell.angle_beta   90.00
_cell.angle_gamma   90.00
#
_symmetry.space_group_name_H-M   'P 1'
#
loop_
_entity.id
_entity.type
_entity.pdbx_description
1 polymer ?
#
loop_
_entity_poly.entity_id
_entity_poly.type
_entity_poly.pdbx_seq_one_letter_code
_entity_poly.pdbx_strand_id
1 'polypeptide(L)'
;TAVPPCIPQARSSGTLFSVTNPTSSPYTSYNCYAYTWVATGSSATLSFFFRHDPGGWMLDDVNVYHGLTQLITNGGFETGSLTGWTYSGSCYFYTGTAYSGSSYAKSGTYYYYDRCSTYGDTISQTFATVAGDTYVISFWLTNYLCCSATEIVNVTIT
;
A
#
# COMPACT_ATOMS: atom_id res chain seq x y z
N THR A 1 7.79 -12.78 -16.74
CA THR A 1 7.33 -12.22 -15.45
C THR A 1 7.19 -10.72 -15.62
N ALA A 2 6.24 -10.09 -14.94
CA ALA A 2 6.11 -8.64 -14.94
C ALA A 2 7.40 -8.03 -14.39
N VAL A 3 7.90 -6.99 -15.06
CA VAL A 3 9.08 -6.26 -14.60
C VAL A 3 8.63 -5.27 -13.51
N PRO A 4 9.11 -5.40 -12.27
CA PRO A 4 8.73 -4.46 -11.22
C PRO A 4 9.22 -3.04 -11.55
N PRO A 5 8.48 -2.00 -11.12
CA PRO A 5 8.79 -0.60 -11.44
C PRO A 5 10.05 -0.07 -10.74
N CYS A 6 10.60 -0.80 -9.78
CA CYS A 6 11.88 -0.54 -9.13
C CYS A 6 12.55 -1.85 -8.73
N ILE A 7 13.80 -1.77 -8.27
CA ILE A 7 14.61 -2.94 -7.90
C ILE A 7 13.94 -3.70 -6.75
N PRO A 8 13.60 -4.99 -6.92
CA PRO A 8 13.03 -5.79 -5.85
C PRO A 8 13.97 -5.97 -4.68
N GLN A 9 13.43 -5.81 -3.47
CA GLN A 9 14.09 -6.12 -2.22
C GLN A 9 13.87 -7.61 -1.89
N ALA A 10 14.92 -8.31 -1.45
CA ALA A 10 14.83 -9.70 -1.03
C ALA A 10 14.30 -9.78 0.41
N ARG A 11 13.21 -10.54 0.65
CA ARG A 11 12.72 -10.91 1.99
C ARG A 11 11.99 -12.25 1.98
N SER A 12 11.97 -12.93 3.13
CA SER A 12 11.51 -14.32 3.26
C SER A 12 10.30 -14.56 4.17
N SER A 13 9.71 -13.56 4.86
CA SER A 13 8.39 -13.76 5.49
C SER A 13 7.64 -12.49 5.87
N GLY A 14 6.31 -12.54 5.68
CA GLY A 14 5.26 -11.80 6.38
C GLY A 14 5.19 -10.29 6.19
N THR A 15 6.28 -9.57 6.43
CA THR A 15 6.33 -8.11 6.46
C THR A 15 7.19 -7.58 5.32
N LEU A 16 6.54 -6.88 4.39
CA LEU A 16 7.18 -6.25 3.24
C LEU A 16 7.84 -4.94 3.64
N PHE A 17 7.10 -4.07 4.34
CA PHE A 17 7.57 -2.75 4.75
C PHE A 17 7.02 -2.40 6.14
N SER A 18 7.84 -1.75 6.96
CA SER A 18 7.42 -1.26 8.28
C SER A 18 8.30 -0.08 8.66
N VAL A 19 7.68 1.05 8.98
CA VAL A 19 8.36 2.23 9.52
C VAL A 19 7.50 2.88 10.59
N THR A 20 8.17 3.44 11.60
CA THR A 20 7.58 4.21 12.68
C THR A 20 8.34 5.53 12.76
N ASN A 21 7.59 6.64 12.79
CA ASN A 21 8.10 8.01 12.82
C ASN A 21 9.16 8.31 11.75
N PRO A 22 8.92 7.96 10.47
CA PRO A 22 9.85 8.32 9.41
C PRO A 22 9.85 9.84 9.20
N THR A 23 10.95 10.37 8.67
CA THR A 23 10.99 11.79 8.28
C THR A 23 9.94 12.08 7.21
N SER A 24 9.12 13.10 7.44
CA SER A 24 8.12 13.56 6.47
C SER A 24 8.76 14.12 5.21
N SER A 25 8.06 13.99 4.08
CA SER A 25 8.38 14.74 2.86
C SER A 25 7.45 15.97 2.76
N PRO A 26 7.98 17.19 2.55
CA PRO A 26 7.13 18.36 2.28
C PRO A 26 6.45 18.30 0.90
N TYR A 27 6.85 17.36 0.04
CA TYR A 27 6.29 17.16 -1.31
C TYR A 27 5.79 15.72 -1.51
N THR A 28 4.92 15.50 -2.49
CA THR A 28 4.34 14.22 -2.90
C THR A 28 5.33 13.26 -3.57
N SER A 29 6.59 13.28 -3.17
CA SER A 29 7.61 12.40 -3.72
C SER A 29 7.35 10.97 -3.26
N TYR A 30 6.74 10.18 -4.13
CA TYR A 30 6.53 8.75 -3.93
C TYR A 30 7.85 7.99 -3.98
N ASN A 31 7.98 7.04 -3.05
CA ASN A 31 9.01 6.02 -3.10
C ASN A 31 8.40 4.73 -3.64
N CYS A 32 9.11 4.09 -4.56
CA CYS A 32 8.74 2.78 -5.07
C CYS A 32 9.27 1.68 -4.16
N TYR A 33 8.40 0.74 -3.81
CA TYR A 33 8.74 -0.47 -3.08
C TYR A 33 8.39 -1.67 -3.95
N ALA A 34 9.32 -2.61 -4.09
CA ALA A 34 9.10 -3.84 -4.84
C ALA A 34 9.71 -5.05 -4.10
N TYR A 35 9.06 -6.20 -4.21
CA TYR A 35 9.42 -7.44 -3.53
C TYR A 35 9.17 -8.65 -4.41
N THR A 36 9.99 -9.68 -4.25
CA THR A 36 9.66 -11.04 -4.69
C THR A 36 9.22 -11.86 -3.49
N TRP A 37 8.09 -12.54 -3.59
CA TRP A 37 7.50 -13.33 -2.51
C TRP A 37 7.11 -14.72 -3.02
N VAL A 38 7.42 -15.76 -2.24
CA VAL A 38 7.02 -17.15 -2.55
C VAL A 38 5.80 -17.50 -1.70
N ALA A 39 4.71 -17.90 -2.35
CA ALA A 39 3.48 -18.26 -1.65
C ALA A 39 3.63 -19.55 -0.85
N THR A 40 3.04 -19.59 0.34
CA THR A 40 3.04 -20.76 1.23
C THR A 40 1.69 -21.49 1.28
N GLY A 41 0.64 -20.87 0.75
CA GLY A 41 -0.73 -21.40 0.72
C GLY A 41 -1.41 -21.17 -0.62
N SER A 42 -2.72 -21.45 -0.68
CA SER A 42 -3.57 -21.24 -1.85
C SER A 42 -4.25 -19.87 -1.91
N SER A 43 -4.04 -19.05 -0.89
CA SER A 43 -4.55 -17.68 -0.79
C SER A 43 -3.53 -16.84 -0.03
N ALA A 44 -3.52 -15.54 -0.30
CA ALA A 44 -2.77 -14.57 0.48
C ALA A 44 -3.53 -13.25 0.60
N THR A 45 -3.24 -12.50 1.66
CA THR A 45 -3.80 -11.18 1.90
C THR A 45 -2.67 -10.16 1.98
N LEU A 46 -2.66 -9.19 1.06
CA LEU A 46 -1.80 -8.01 1.14
C LEU A 46 -2.54 -6.93 1.95
N SER A 47 -1.92 -6.47 3.04
CA SER A 47 -2.52 -5.49 3.96
C SER A 47 -1.63 -4.28 4.12
N PHE A 48 -2.24 -3.10 4.15
CA PHE A 48 -1.60 -1.82 4.44
C PHE A 48 -2.27 -1.23 5.67
N PHE A 49 -1.55 -1.23 6.79
CA PHE A 49 -1.95 -0.52 8.00
C PHE A 49 -1.34 0.87 8.00
N PHE A 50 -2.14 1.88 8.30
CA PHE A 50 -1.73 3.27 8.35
C PHE A 50 -2.13 3.95 9.66
N ARG A 51 -1.28 4.89 10.08
CA ARG A 51 -1.55 5.85 11.13
C ARG A 51 -0.74 7.11 10.87
N HIS A 52 -1.35 8.27 11.01
CA HIS A 52 -0.70 9.56 10.82
C HIS A 52 -1.38 10.68 11.62
N ASP A 53 -0.60 11.64 12.12
CA ASP A 53 -1.11 12.86 12.78
C ASP A 53 -0.09 14.01 12.59
N PRO A 54 -0.42 15.19 12.02
CA PRO A 54 -1.68 15.61 11.38
C PRO A 54 -1.70 15.43 9.84
N GLY A 55 -0.67 14.79 9.27
CA GLY A 55 -0.48 14.64 7.83
C GLY A 55 -1.25 13.45 7.25
N GLY A 56 -0.60 12.68 6.38
CA GLY A 56 -1.14 11.41 5.93
C GLY A 56 -0.22 10.58 5.04
N TRP A 57 -0.59 9.33 4.85
CA TRP A 57 0.03 8.41 3.92
C TRP A 57 -0.69 8.46 2.59
N MET A 58 0.05 8.66 1.51
CA MET A 58 -0.50 8.53 0.16
C MET A 58 0.06 7.26 -0.48
N LEU A 59 -0.83 6.37 -0.88
CA LEU A 59 -0.54 5.08 -1.52
C LEU A 59 -1.14 5.06 -2.91
N ASP A 60 -0.40 4.52 -3.87
CA ASP A 60 -0.88 4.38 -5.24
C ASP A 60 -0.14 3.27 -5.98
N ASP A 61 -0.67 2.88 -7.15
CA ASP A 61 -0.08 1.90 -8.07
C ASP A 61 0.31 0.59 -7.35
N VAL A 62 -0.62 0.01 -6.57
CA VAL A 62 -0.42 -1.29 -5.91
C VAL A 62 -0.58 -2.44 -6.90
N ASN A 63 0.40 -3.34 -6.93
CA ASN A 63 0.46 -4.44 -7.89
C ASN A 63 0.89 -5.73 -7.19
N VAL A 64 0.27 -6.85 -7.58
CA VAL A 64 0.77 -8.20 -7.32
C VAL A 64 0.66 -8.99 -8.62
N TYR A 65 1.80 -9.40 -9.16
CA TYR A 65 1.86 -10.19 -10.39
C TYR A 65 2.23 -11.64 -10.11
N HIS A 66 1.45 -12.55 -10.70
CA HIS A 66 1.85 -13.94 -10.92
C HIS A 66 2.15 -14.14 -12.41
N GLY A 67 3.42 -14.32 -12.77
CA GLY A 67 3.81 -14.29 -14.18
C GLY A 67 3.54 -12.91 -14.80
N LEU A 68 2.54 -12.79 -15.68
CA LEU A 68 2.08 -11.53 -16.28
C LEU A 68 0.67 -11.12 -15.81
N THR A 69 0.05 -11.92 -14.95
CA THR A 69 -1.33 -11.70 -14.48
C THR A 69 -1.31 -10.80 -13.26
N GLN A 70 -2.02 -9.67 -13.34
CA GLN A 70 -2.30 -8.80 -12.19
C GLN A 70 -3.37 -9.43 -11.30
N LEU A 71 -3.13 -9.48 -9.99
CA LEU A 71 -4.04 -10.05 -9.00
C LEU A 71 -4.75 -9.00 -8.15
N ILE A 72 -4.23 -7.78 -8.07
CA ILE A 72 -4.86 -6.66 -7.38
C ILE A 72 -5.90 -6.01 -8.29
N THR A 73 -7.12 -5.86 -7.78
CA THR A 73 -8.16 -5.07 -8.43
C THR A 73 -8.04 -3.63 -7.97
N ASN A 74 -8.16 -2.66 -8.90
CA ASN A 74 -8.17 -1.23 -8.56
C ASN A 74 -6.98 -0.78 -7.69
N GLY A 75 -5.77 -1.25 -8.05
CA GLY A 75 -4.55 -0.95 -7.31
C GLY A 75 -4.08 0.50 -7.38
N GLY A 76 -4.51 1.22 -8.42
CA GLY A 76 -4.32 2.68 -8.57
C GLY A 76 -5.55 3.51 -8.20
N PHE A 77 -6.58 2.91 -7.59
CA PHE A 77 -7.76 3.63 -7.07
C PHE A 77 -8.60 4.43 -8.11
N GLU A 78 -8.34 4.24 -9.41
CA GLU A 78 -8.96 4.96 -10.54
C GLU A 78 -10.48 4.78 -10.68
N THR A 79 -11.11 3.89 -9.91
CA THR A 79 -12.58 3.85 -9.82
C THR A 79 -13.15 4.99 -8.97
N GLY A 80 -12.30 5.80 -8.34
CA GLY A 80 -12.70 6.86 -7.41
C GLY A 80 -13.25 6.35 -6.08
N SER A 81 -12.97 5.09 -5.75
CA SER A 81 -13.46 4.39 -4.56
C SER A 81 -12.50 3.29 -4.14
N LEU A 82 -12.73 2.70 -2.97
CA LEU A 82 -12.04 1.49 -2.49
C LEU A 82 -12.61 0.20 -3.10
N THR A 83 -13.13 0.24 -4.33
CA THR A 83 -13.66 -0.97 -4.99
C THR A 83 -12.58 -2.05 -5.04
N GLY A 84 -12.92 -3.26 -4.57
CA GLY A 84 -11.99 -4.38 -4.46
C GLY A 84 -11.19 -4.42 -3.15
N TRP A 85 -11.09 -3.32 -2.42
CA TRP A 85 -10.38 -3.24 -1.14
C TRP A 85 -11.32 -3.46 0.04
N THR A 86 -10.87 -4.23 1.03
CA THR A 86 -11.53 -4.35 2.33
C THR A 86 -10.94 -3.35 3.29
N TYR A 87 -11.78 -2.46 3.82
CA TYR A 87 -11.40 -1.56 4.89
C TYR A 87 -11.68 -2.19 6.26
N SER A 88 -10.78 -2.00 7.22
CA SER A 88 -10.96 -2.41 8.62
C SER A 88 -10.20 -1.48 9.57
N GLY A 89 -10.52 -1.57 10.86
CA GLY A 89 -9.91 -0.73 11.90
C GLY A 89 -10.80 0.45 12.32
N SER A 90 -10.31 1.20 13.30
CA SER A 90 -11.04 2.29 13.92
C SER A 90 -10.25 3.57 13.71
N CYS A 91 -10.77 4.46 12.88
CA CYS A 91 -10.19 5.78 12.71
C CYS A 91 -11.00 6.83 13.45
N TYR A 92 -10.33 7.69 14.22
CA TYR A 92 -11.00 8.76 14.95
C TYR A 92 -11.30 9.98 14.06
N PHE A 93 -10.42 10.28 13.09
CA PHE A 93 -10.62 11.34 12.10
C PHE A 93 -10.10 10.93 10.72
N TYR A 94 -10.90 11.19 9.68
CA TYR A 94 -10.53 11.01 8.26
C TYR A 94 -10.00 9.61 7.93
N THR A 95 -10.88 8.61 7.97
CA THR A 95 -10.62 7.25 7.43
C THR A 95 -10.03 7.34 6.04
N GLY A 96 -9.08 6.49 5.70
CA GLY A 96 -8.52 6.52 4.36
C GLY A 96 -9.55 6.26 3.27
N THR A 97 -9.43 6.98 2.16
CA THR A 97 -10.34 6.90 1.01
C THR A 97 -9.56 7.07 -0.30
N ALA A 98 -10.17 6.69 -1.41
CA ALA A 98 -9.73 7.14 -2.71
C ALA A 98 -9.97 8.67 -2.81
N TYR A 99 -8.93 9.41 -3.18
CA TYR A 99 -8.93 10.87 -3.32
C TYR A 99 -8.58 11.24 -4.76
N SER A 100 -9.18 12.30 -5.29
CA SER A 100 -8.91 12.77 -6.66
C SER A 100 -7.90 13.91 -6.66
N GLY A 101 -6.89 13.84 -7.51
CA GLY A 101 -5.96 14.93 -7.78
C GLY A 101 -4.73 14.46 -8.55
N SER A 102 -4.69 14.73 -9.86
CA SER A 102 -3.61 14.25 -10.73
C SER A 102 -2.22 14.82 -10.41
N SER A 103 -2.13 15.93 -9.67
CA SER A 103 -0.87 16.47 -9.16
C SER A 103 -0.34 15.74 -7.92
N TYR A 104 -1.21 14.94 -7.29
CA TYR A 104 -0.94 14.17 -6.09
C TYR A 104 -0.90 12.67 -6.36
N ALA A 105 -1.68 12.17 -7.32
CA ALA A 105 -1.64 10.79 -7.73
C ALA A 105 -0.28 10.43 -8.33
N LYS A 106 0.20 9.21 -8.08
CA LYS A 106 1.44 8.70 -8.68
C LYS A 106 1.22 8.36 -10.15
N SER A 107 0.03 7.91 -10.52
CA SER A 107 -0.44 7.78 -11.89
C SER A 107 -1.93 8.12 -11.98
N GLY A 108 -2.44 8.38 -13.18
CA GLY A 108 -3.88 8.64 -13.36
C GLY A 108 -4.41 9.87 -12.61
N THR A 109 -5.57 9.73 -11.98
CA THR A 109 -6.30 10.81 -11.30
C THR A 109 -6.49 10.53 -9.81
N TYR A 110 -6.56 9.27 -9.41
CA TYR A 110 -6.94 8.89 -8.05
C TYR A 110 -5.78 8.23 -7.32
N TYR A 111 -5.81 8.31 -6.00
CA TYR A 111 -4.85 7.66 -5.12
C TYR A 111 -5.51 7.39 -3.78
N TYR A 112 -4.96 6.49 -2.97
CA TYR A 112 -5.40 6.32 -1.60
C TYR A 112 -4.73 7.35 -0.70
N TYR A 113 -5.53 8.06 0.09
CA TYR A 113 -5.03 9.01 1.07
C TYR A 113 -5.55 8.66 2.46
N ASP A 114 -4.63 8.35 3.36
CA ASP A 114 -4.92 7.99 4.74
C ASP A 114 -4.42 9.06 5.69
N ARG A 115 -5.30 9.56 6.54
CA ARG A 115 -4.96 10.62 7.51
C ARG A 115 -5.28 10.16 8.93
N CYS A 116 -5.32 8.85 9.13
CA CYS A 116 -5.94 8.31 10.32
C CYS A 116 -5.14 8.63 11.59
N SER A 117 -5.73 9.40 12.50
CA SER A 117 -5.09 9.81 13.74
C SER A 117 -5.49 8.95 14.95
N THR A 118 -4.69 9.05 16.02
CA THR A 118 -4.84 8.32 17.30
C THR A 118 -4.60 6.81 17.23
N TYR A 119 -5.39 6.09 16.43
CA TYR A 119 -5.33 4.63 16.30
C TYR A 119 -4.63 4.21 15.01
N GLY A 120 -5.41 3.92 13.97
CA GLY A 120 -4.95 3.45 12.68
C GLY A 120 -6.00 2.53 12.07
N ASP A 121 -5.96 2.43 10.76
CA ASP A 121 -6.87 1.67 9.94
C ASP A 121 -6.08 0.85 8.91
N THR A 122 -6.79 0.01 8.17
CA THR A 122 -6.19 -0.93 7.24
C THR A 122 -7.05 -1.09 6.01
N ILE A 123 -6.40 -1.05 4.86
CA ILE A 123 -6.96 -1.59 3.61
C ILE A 123 -6.23 -2.86 3.22
N SER A 124 -6.98 -3.85 2.74
CA SER A 124 -6.41 -5.12 2.29
C SER A 124 -7.12 -5.71 1.07
N GLN A 125 -6.41 -6.56 0.34
CA GLN A 125 -6.95 -7.40 -0.70
C GLN A 125 -6.46 -8.83 -0.53
N THR A 126 -7.41 -9.78 -0.57
CA THR A 126 -7.14 -11.22 -0.57
C THR A 126 -7.26 -11.75 -1.99
N PHE A 127 -6.28 -12.53 -2.42
CA PHE A 127 -6.23 -13.12 -3.76
C PHE A 127 -5.75 -14.57 -3.68
N ALA A 128 -6.15 -15.36 -4.68
CA ALA A 128 -5.71 -16.75 -4.80
C ALA A 128 -4.23 -16.82 -5.17
N THR A 129 -3.55 -17.81 -4.62
CA THR A 129 -2.14 -18.09 -4.87
C THR A 129 -1.92 -19.59 -5.07
N VAL A 130 -0.70 -19.96 -5.46
CA VAL A 130 -0.26 -21.36 -5.61
C VAL A 130 0.99 -21.51 -4.76
N ALA A 131 0.94 -22.39 -3.77
CA ALA A 131 2.06 -22.61 -2.86
C ALA A 131 3.31 -23.05 -3.65
N GLY A 132 4.44 -22.41 -3.38
CA GLY A 132 5.71 -22.61 -4.09
C GLY A 132 5.95 -21.66 -5.27
N ASP A 133 4.90 -21.01 -5.80
CA ASP A 133 5.06 -20.05 -6.89
C ASP A 133 5.58 -18.70 -6.39
N THR A 134 6.31 -18.00 -7.26
CA THR A 134 6.88 -16.67 -6.99
C THR A 134 6.02 -15.56 -7.56
N TYR A 135 5.79 -14.53 -6.76
CA TYR A 135 4.99 -13.35 -7.06
C TYR A 135 5.86 -12.09 -6.97
N VAL A 136 5.54 -11.11 -7.81
CA VAL A 136 6.18 -9.79 -7.78
C VAL A 136 5.19 -8.79 -7.23
N ILE A 137 5.52 -8.17 -6.10
CA ILE A 137 4.69 -7.19 -5.41
C ILE A 137 5.33 -5.83 -5.57
N SER A 138 4.56 -4.79 -5.88
CA SER A 138 5.04 -3.42 -5.84
C SER A 138 3.97 -2.42 -5.45
N PHE A 139 4.37 -1.29 -4.88
CA PHE A 139 3.50 -0.16 -4.59
C PHE A 139 4.32 1.13 -4.48
N TRP A 140 3.64 2.26 -4.62
CA TRP A 140 4.23 3.58 -4.40
C TRP A 140 3.64 4.19 -3.15
N LEU A 141 4.50 4.64 -2.24
CA LEU A 141 4.08 5.24 -0.98
C LEU A 141 4.84 6.54 -0.70
N THR A 142 4.15 7.54 -0.16
CA THR A 142 4.77 8.75 0.39
C THR A 142 4.18 9.13 1.74
N ASN A 143 5.04 9.71 2.58
CA ASN A 143 4.67 10.33 3.85
C ASN A 143 4.43 11.82 3.60
N TYR A 144 3.16 12.21 3.48
CA TYR A 144 2.76 13.57 3.12
C TYR A 144 2.51 14.43 4.36
N LEU A 145 3.20 15.58 4.39
CA LEU A 145 3.21 16.56 5.49
C LEU A 145 3.85 16.04 6.78
N CYS A 146 4.30 16.99 7.60
CA CYS A 146 5.17 16.77 8.74
C CYS A 146 4.47 16.95 10.08
N CYS A 147 5.15 16.59 11.18
CA CYS A 147 5.23 15.20 11.63
C CYS A 147 5.01 15.23 13.15
N SER A 148 4.30 14.25 13.67
CA SER A 148 4.29 13.95 15.10
C SER A 148 5.05 12.64 15.34
N ALA A 149 5.33 12.32 16.60
CA ALA A 149 5.95 11.04 16.98
C ALA A 149 5.00 9.84 16.84
N THR A 150 4.01 9.91 15.95
CA THR A 150 2.92 8.94 15.85
C THR A 150 2.62 8.38 14.45
N GLU A 151 3.53 8.55 13.49
CA GLU A 151 3.35 8.08 12.11
C GLU A 151 3.78 6.63 11.95
N ILE A 152 2.88 5.77 11.46
CA ILE A 152 3.14 4.34 11.32
C ILE A 152 2.59 3.87 9.98
N VAL A 153 3.38 3.05 9.28
CA VAL A 153 2.88 2.21 8.20
C VAL A 153 3.45 0.81 8.34
N ASN A 154 2.58 -0.20 8.21
CA ASN A 154 2.98 -1.59 8.16
C ASN A 154 2.32 -2.25 6.95
N VAL A 155 3.15 -2.83 6.07
CA VAL A 155 2.71 -3.56 4.88
C VAL A 155 3.08 -5.03 5.07
N THR A 156 2.06 -5.88 5.07
CA THR A 156 2.22 -7.32 5.30
C THR A 156 1.58 -8.14 4.18
N ILE A 157 2.11 -9.34 3.98
CA ILE A 157 1.50 -10.38 3.16
C ILE A 157 1.45 -11.68 3.97
N THR A 158 0.26 -12.24 4.12
CA THR A 158 -0.01 -13.45 4.91
C THR A 158 -0.86 -14.44 4.16
#